data_AF-A0A7W1AL21-F1
#
_entry.id   AF-A0A7W1AL21-F1
#
_cell.length_a   1.000
_cell.length_b   1.000
_cell.length_c   1.000
_cell.angle_alpha   90.00
_cell.angle_beta   90.00
_cell.angle_gamma   90.00
#
_symmetry.space_group_name_H-M   'P 1'
#
loop_
_entity.id
_entity.type
_entity.pdbx_description
1 polymer ?
#
loop_
_entity_poly.entity_id
_entity_poly.type
_entity_poly.pdbx_seq_one_letter_code
_entity_poly.pdbx_strand_id
1 'polypeptide(L)'
;MRPGRAQPLAIVEETTAIVAFASAPPIEEETTTKEDIVEHIDPEVTYAIERMSCEQTIIDVLVTPPHYGETIEAAYRRKERELTELFANLGRGEAAVLLKRLSDPRTDDALATRFARLVVDRRTRLLALLADAPRREARRR
;
A
#
# COMPACT_ATOMS: atom_id res chain seq x y z
N MET A 1 58.94 -14.14 24.85
CA MET A 1 58.33 -15.42 25.25
C MET A 1 56.88 -15.45 24.76
N ARG A 2 56.36 -16.64 24.46
CA ARG A 2 55.39 -16.96 23.40
C ARG A 2 53.95 -16.40 23.53
N PRO A 3 53.23 -16.28 22.40
CA PRO A 3 51.87 -15.72 22.28
C PRO A 3 50.76 -16.72 22.68
N GLY A 4 49.71 -16.20 23.33
CA GLY A 4 48.54 -16.97 23.77
C GLY A 4 47.35 -16.85 22.82
N ARG A 5 47.30 -17.79 21.88
CA ARG A 5 46.18 -18.42 21.13
C ARG A 5 44.80 -17.75 20.96
N ALA A 6 44.33 -17.94 19.72
CA ALA A 6 43.05 -17.67 19.10
C ALA A 6 41.81 -18.37 19.71
N GLN A 7 40.66 -17.85 19.29
CA GLN A 7 39.25 -18.18 19.55
C GLN A 7 38.88 -19.68 19.39
N PRO A 8 37.67 -20.08 19.83
CA PRO A 8 36.57 -20.18 18.85
C PRO A 8 35.19 -19.72 19.32
N LEU A 9 34.41 -19.33 18.31
CA LEU A 9 32.99 -18.99 18.28
C LEU A 9 32.11 -20.07 18.92
N ALA A 10 31.21 -19.68 19.83
CA ALA A 10 30.10 -20.52 20.26
C ALA A 10 28.91 -20.30 19.33
N ILE A 11 28.49 -21.38 18.70
CA ILE A 11 27.44 -21.52 17.71
C ILE A 11 26.11 -21.71 18.43
N VAL A 12 25.12 -20.92 18.01
CA VAL A 12 23.67 -21.17 17.86
C VAL A 12 23.10 -22.41 18.58
N GLU A 13 22.24 -22.18 19.58
CA GLU A 13 21.16 -23.11 19.95
C GLU A 13 19.83 -22.35 19.90
N GLU A 14 19.27 -22.25 18.68
CA GLU A 14 17.94 -21.70 18.46
C GLU A 14 16.89 -22.77 18.75
N THR A 15 15.96 -22.40 19.62
CA THR A 15 14.95 -23.25 20.24
C THR A 15 13.86 -23.63 19.24
N THR A 16 13.85 -24.88 18.75
CA THR A 16 12.73 -25.41 17.97
C THR A 16 11.65 -25.93 18.92
N ALA A 17 10.72 -25.04 19.30
CA ALA A 17 9.45 -25.43 19.91
C ALA A 17 8.51 -25.96 18.82
N ILE A 18 8.39 -27.28 18.69
CA ILE A 18 7.37 -27.92 17.86
C ILE A 18 6.07 -27.94 18.68
N VAL A 19 5.16 -27.01 18.39
CA VAL A 19 3.80 -27.03 18.92
C VAL A 19 2.98 -28.05 18.15
N ALA A 20 2.56 -29.10 18.84
CA ALA A 20 1.60 -30.08 18.36
C ALA A 20 0.25 -29.39 18.08
N PHE A 21 -0.16 -29.36 16.81
CA PHE A 21 -1.48 -28.89 16.42
C PHE A 21 -2.51 -29.98 16.72
N ALA A 22 -3.42 -29.68 17.64
CA ALA A 22 -4.48 -30.55 18.07
C ALA A 22 -5.46 -30.83 16.93
N SER A 23 -5.83 -32.11 16.85
CA SER A 23 -6.95 -32.68 16.08
C SER A 23 -8.26 -31.94 16.39
N ALA A 24 -8.79 -31.19 15.42
CA ALA A 24 -10.17 -30.72 15.43
C ALA A 24 -11.06 -31.74 14.68
N PRO A 25 -12.29 -32.04 15.17
CA PRO A 25 -13.22 -32.95 14.50
C PRO A 25 -13.77 -32.34 13.20
N PRO A 26 -14.24 -33.18 12.25
CA PRO A 26 -14.84 -32.72 11.01
C PRO A 26 -16.16 -32.02 11.31
N ILE A 27 -16.26 -30.74 10.93
CA ILE A 27 -17.51 -30.00 10.92
C ILE A 27 -18.26 -30.47 9.69
N GLU A 28 -19.45 -31.03 9.91
CA GLU A 28 -20.36 -31.51 8.87
C GLU A 28 -20.70 -30.38 7.90
N GLU A 29 -20.54 -30.67 6.61
CA GLU A 29 -20.79 -29.76 5.49
C GLU A 29 -22.29 -29.49 5.36
N GLU A 30 -22.77 -28.39 5.95
CA GLU A 30 -24.05 -27.81 5.56
C GLU A 30 -23.89 -27.17 4.17
N THR A 31 -24.39 -27.88 3.16
CA THR A 31 -24.54 -27.41 1.80
C THR A 31 -25.54 -26.25 1.75
N THR A 32 -25.08 -25.04 2.05
CA THR A 32 -25.81 -23.81 1.72
C THR A 32 -25.61 -23.52 0.24
N THR A 33 -26.70 -23.71 -0.49
CA THR A 33 -26.89 -23.43 -1.91
C THR A 33 -26.34 -22.06 -2.28
N LYS A 34 -25.38 -22.06 -3.22
CA LYS A 34 -24.47 -20.93 -3.50
C LYS A 34 -25.01 -19.92 -4.53
N GLU A 35 -26.31 -19.96 -4.85
CA GLU A 35 -26.82 -19.33 -6.08
C GLU A 35 -27.75 -18.13 -5.91
N ASP A 36 -28.17 -17.74 -4.70
CA ASP A 36 -29.13 -16.63 -4.54
C ASP A 36 -28.63 -15.41 -3.72
N ILE A 37 -27.33 -15.32 -3.42
CA ILE A 37 -26.73 -14.11 -2.81
C ILE A 37 -25.97 -13.32 -3.87
N VAL A 38 -26.65 -12.92 -4.94
CA VAL A 38 -26.29 -11.70 -5.68
C VAL A 38 -27.34 -10.66 -5.30
N GLU A 39 -27.42 -10.42 -4.00
CA GLU A 39 -28.20 -9.34 -3.43
C GLU A 39 -27.61 -8.03 -3.95
N HIS A 40 -28.51 -7.14 -4.31
CA HIS A 40 -28.30 -5.82 -4.90
C HIS A 40 -27.25 -5.02 -4.12
N ILE A 41 -25.96 -5.20 -4.43
CA ILE A 41 -24.90 -4.41 -3.81
C ILE A 41 -25.08 -2.98 -4.33
N ASP A 42 -25.53 -2.10 -3.44
CA ASP A 42 -25.70 -0.69 -3.73
C ASP A 42 -24.41 -0.15 -4.38
N PRO A 43 -24.49 0.49 -5.56
CA PRO A 43 -23.30 0.97 -6.26
C PRO A 43 -22.51 1.94 -5.38
N GLU A 44 -23.16 2.70 -4.50
CA GLU A 44 -22.47 3.58 -3.54
C GLU A 44 -21.59 2.81 -2.54
N VAL A 45 -21.99 1.61 -2.13
CA VAL A 45 -21.21 0.75 -1.22
C VAL A 45 -20.02 0.15 -1.97
N THR A 46 -20.21 -0.30 -3.20
CA THR A 46 -19.11 -0.76 -4.07
C THR A 46 -18.08 0.35 -4.32
N TYR A 47 -18.54 1.57 -4.62
CA TYR A 47 -17.66 2.74 -4.79
C TYR A 47 -16.91 3.12 -3.50
N ALA A 48 -17.52 2.96 -2.33
CA ALA A 48 -16.84 3.23 -1.06
C ALA A 48 -15.76 2.19 -0.74
N ILE A 49 -16.02 0.90 -1.00
CA ILE A 49 -15.06 -0.20 -0.83
C ILE A 49 -13.89 -0.07 -1.82
N GLU A 50 -14.16 0.27 -3.08
CA GLU A 50 -13.12 0.52 -4.09
C GLU A 50 -12.26 1.74 -3.76
N ARG A 51 -12.85 2.83 -3.25
CA ARG A 51 -12.09 4.00 -2.78
C ARG A 51 -11.16 3.67 -1.62
N MET A 52 -11.62 2.87 -0.66
CA MET A 52 -10.79 2.40 0.46
C MET A 52 -9.62 1.55 -0.04
N SER A 53 -9.81 0.74 -1.08
CA SER A 53 -8.74 -0.09 -1.65
C SER A 53 -7.66 0.76 -2.34
N CYS A 54 -8.05 1.82 -3.06
CA CYS A 54 -7.09 2.70 -3.73
C CYS A 54 -6.26 3.51 -2.73
N GLU A 55 -6.90 4.08 -1.70
CA GLU A 55 -6.21 4.83 -0.64
C GLU A 55 -5.21 3.96 0.11
N GLN A 56 -5.60 2.75 0.49
CA GLN A 56 -4.71 1.81 1.15
C GLN A 56 -3.51 1.45 0.25
N THR A 57 -3.74 1.24 -1.04
CA THR A 57 -2.66 0.96 -2.01
C THR A 57 -1.66 2.12 -2.08
N ILE A 58 -2.13 3.38 -2.10
CA ILE A 58 -1.25 4.56 -2.09
C ILE A 58 -0.43 4.60 -0.79
N ILE A 59 -1.08 4.30 0.34
CA ILE A 59 -0.44 4.27 1.65
C ILE A 59 0.67 3.20 1.67
N ASP A 60 0.42 2.02 1.12
CA ASP A 60 1.35 0.90 1.08
C ASP A 60 2.60 1.25 0.25
N VAL A 61 2.43 1.88 -0.91
CA VAL A 61 3.55 2.41 -1.72
C VAL A 61 4.39 3.41 -0.91
N LEU A 62 3.74 4.33 -0.18
CA LEU A 62 4.42 5.35 0.60
C LEU A 62 5.24 4.75 1.75
N VAL A 63 4.76 3.70 2.42
CA VAL A 63 5.48 3.07 3.54
C VAL A 63 6.43 1.94 3.14
N THR A 64 6.37 1.47 1.90
CA THR A 64 7.29 0.44 1.42
C THR A 64 8.73 0.86 1.67
N PRO A 65 9.55 0.07 2.38
CA PRO A 65 10.94 0.41 2.64
C PRO A 65 11.77 0.34 1.33
N PRO A 66 12.94 1.01 1.29
CA PRO A 66 13.94 0.76 0.25
C PRO A 66 14.36 -0.71 0.22
N HIS A 67 14.62 -1.26 -0.96
CA HIS A 67 15.18 -2.61 -1.08
C HIS A 67 16.64 -2.66 -0.64
N TYR A 68 17.14 -3.86 -0.33
CA TYR A 68 18.54 -4.04 0.03
C TYR A 68 19.46 -3.62 -1.12
N GLY A 69 20.41 -2.72 -0.83
CA GLY A 69 21.32 -2.15 -1.84
C GLY A 69 20.71 -1.03 -2.71
N GLU A 70 19.43 -0.70 -2.52
CA GLU A 70 18.78 0.42 -3.19
C GLU A 70 19.19 1.74 -2.53
N THR A 71 19.56 2.75 -3.34
CA THR A 71 19.79 4.10 -2.80
C THR A 71 18.46 4.73 -2.39
N ILE A 72 18.48 5.68 -1.45
CA ILE A 72 17.29 6.42 -1.04
C ILE A 72 16.64 7.11 -2.25
N GLU A 73 17.44 7.67 -3.16
CA GLU A 73 16.94 8.28 -4.39
C GLU A 73 16.23 7.27 -5.30
N ALA A 74 16.81 6.09 -5.50
CA ALA A 74 16.20 5.02 -6.29
C ALA A 74 14.85 4.59 -5.69
N ALA A 75 14.79 4.43 -4.36
CA ALA A 75 13.55 4.10 -3.67
C ALA A 75 12.46 5.18 -3.86
N TYR A 76 12.82 6.46 -3.78
CA TYR A 76 11.87 7.54 -4.05
C TYR A 76 11.43 7.62 -5.51
N ARG A 77 12.32 7.34 -6.47
CA ARG A 77 11.97 7.28 -7.90
C ARG A 77 11.00 6.12 -8.17
N ARG A 78 11.23 4.96 -7.55
CA ARG A 78 10.33 3.81 -7.63
C ARG A 78 8.95 4.15 -7.09
N LYS A 79 8.87 4.72 -5.87
CA LYS A 79 7.60 5.19 -5.29
C LYS A 79 6.88 6.22 -6.16
N GLU A 80 7.60 7.21 -6.69
CA GLU A 80 7.02 8.22 -7.58
C GLU A 80 6.41 7.58 -8.83
N ARG A 81 7.10 6.60 -9.44
CA ARG A 81 6.58 5.86 -10.59
C ARG A 81 5.32 5.07 -10.25
N GLU A 82 5.33 4.30 -9.17
CA GLU A 82 4.17 3.52 -8.71
C GLU A 82 2.96 4.44 -8.43
N LEU A 83 3.17 5.56 -7.74
CA LEU A 83 2.11 6.55 -7.50
C LEU A 83 1.61 7.21 -8.79
N THR A 84 2.50 7.48 -9.73
CA THR A 84 2.14 8.05 -11.04
C THR A 84 1.22 7.11 -11.82
N GLU A 85 1.54 5.81 -11.82
CA GLU A 85 0.73 4.77 -12.47
C GLU A 85 -0.65 4.65 -11.80
N LEU A 86 -0.70 4.63 -10.47
CA LEU A 86 -1.96 4.65 -9.73
C LEU A 86 -2.81 5.88 -10.09
N PHE A 87 -2.22 7.07 -10.06
CA PHE A 87 -2.93 8.33 -10.36
C PHE A 87 -3.31 8.49 -11.84
N ALA A 88 -2.63 7.79 -12.75
CA ALA A 88 -3.00 7.75 -14.16
C ALA A 88 -4.27 6.92 -14.41
N ASN A 89 -4.57 5.96 -13.53
CA ASN A 89 -5.74 5.10 -13.63
C ASN A 89 -6.98 5.66 -12.92
N LEU A 90 -6.81 6.61 -12.00
CA LEU A 90 -7.91 7.27 -11.29
C LEU A 90 -8.88 7.98 -12.25
N GLY A 91 -10.18 7.86 -11.94
CA GLY A 91 -11.21 8.66 -12.58
C GLY A 91 -11.10 10.14 -12.18
N ARG A 92 -11.70 11.04 -12.98
CA ARG A 92 -11.66 12.49 -12.69
C ARG A 92 -12.24 12.86 -11.33
N GLY A 93 -13.34 12.21 -10.93
CA GLY A 93 -13.96 12.45 -9.63
C GLY A 93 -13.03 12.09 -8.47
N GLU A 94 -12.40 10.93 -8.55
CA GLU A 94 -11.46 10.43 -7.54
C GLU A 94 -10.20 11.29 -7.48
N ALA A 95 -9.64 11.63 -8.64
CA ALA A 95 -8.46 12.49 -8.73
C ALA A 95 -8.72 13.87 -8.12
N ALA A 96 -9.91 14.46 -8.31
CA ALA A 96 -10.28 15.74 -7.73
C ALA A 96 -10.42 15.67 -6.19
N VAL A 97 -11.04 14.60 -5.68
CA VAL A 97 -11.16 14.36 -4.23
C VAL A 97 -9.78 14.18 -3.60
N LEU A 98 -8.93 13.35 -4.21
CA LEU A 98 -7.58 13.08 -3.75
C LEU A 98 -6.71 14.35 -3.80
N LEU A 99 -6.81 15.12 -4.89
CA LEU A 99 -6.10 16.40 -5.03
C LEU A 99 -6.46 17.34 -3.88
N LYS A 100 -7.75 17.54 -3.61
CA LYS A 100 -8.22 18.41 -2.52
C LYS A 100 -7.66 17.95 -1.18
N ARG A 101 -7.80 16.66 -0.87
CA ARG A 101 -7.34 16.03 0.36
C ARG A 101 -5.82 16.14 0.57
N LEU A 102 -5.03 15.96 -0.49
CA LEU A 102 -3.56 16.02 -0.43
C LEU A 102 -3.01 17.46 -0.47
N SER A 103 -3.76 18.40 -1.05
CA SER A 103 -3.39 19.83 -1.10
C SER A 103 -3.66 20.56 0.23
N ASP A 104 -4.69 20.11 0.96
CA ASP A 104 -5.11 20.67 2.25
C ASP A 104 -5.17 19.55 3.30
N PRO A 105 -4.00 19.13 3.82
CA PRO A 105 -3.90 17.98 4.72
C PRO A 105 -4.60 18.26 6.04
N ARG A 106 -5.59 17.43 6.38
CA ARG A 106 -6.17 17.42 7.73
C ARG A 106 -5.23 16.74 8.71
N THR A 107 -5.21 17.19 9.96
CA THR A 107 -4.29 16.69 11.00
C THR A 107 -4.43 15.18 11.26
N ASP A 108 -5.63 14.62 11.10
CA ASP A 108 -5.91 13.19 11.36
C ASP A 108 -5.83 12.32 10.11
N ASP A 109 -5.40 12.89 8.99
CA ASP A 109 -5.33 12.19 7.72
C ASP A 109 -3.99 11.47 7.57
N ALA A 110 -4.01 10.15 7.75
CA ALA A 110 -2.82 9.30 7.62
C ALA A 110 -2.21 9.34 6.21
N LEU A 111 -3.04 9.41 5.16
CA LEU A 111 -2.60 9.50 3.77
C LEU A 111 -1.89 10.83 3.55
N ALA A 112 -2.54 11.94 3.90
CA ALA A 112 -1.99 13.27 3.67
C ALA A 112 -0.74 13.52 4.52
N THR A 113 -0.69 13.00 5.75
CA THR A 113 0.50 13.05 6.61
C THR A 113 1.68 12.30 5.99
N ARG A 114 1.47 11.10 5.44
CA ARG A 114 2.53 10.32 4.77
C ARG A 114 2.95 10.99 3.47
N PHE A 115 2.01 11.51 2.70
CA PHE A 115 2.27 12.22 1.45
C PHE A 115 3.06 13.52 1.68
N ALA A 116 2.81 14.23 2.79
CA ALA A 116 3.55 15.43 3.17
C ALA A 116 5.03 15.16 3.50
N ARG A 117 5.41 13.91 3.81
CA ARG A 117 6.81 13.50 4.05
C ARG A 117 7.61 13.30 2.75
N LEU A 118 6.96 13.33 1.59
CA LEU A 118 7.67 13.31 0.31
C LEU A 118 8.44 14.62 0.09
N VAL A 119 9.52 14.54 -0.69
CA VAL A 119 10.25 15.72 -1.15
C VAL A 119 9.29 16.66 -1.88
N VAL A 120 9.37 17.96 -1.57
CA VAL A 120 8.44 18.99 -2.05
C VAL A 120 8.28 18.98 -3.57
N ASP A 121 9.38 18.86 -4.33
CA ASP A 121 9.35 18.81 -5.79
C ASP A 121 8.54 17.63 -6.32
N ARG A 122 8.72 16.44 -5.73
CA ARG A 122 8.00 15.21 -6.12
C ARG A 122 6.53 15.32 -5.79
N ARG A 123 6.21 15.84 -4.59
CA ARG A 123 4.84 16.12 -4.16
C ARG A 123 4.14 17.03 -5.16
N THR A 124 4.81 18.09 -5.59
CA THR A 124 4.26 19.08 -6.54
C THR A 124 3.97 18.45 -7.90
N ARG A 125 4.86 17.58 -8.42
CA ARG A 125 4.63 16.84 -9.67
C ARG A 125 3.43 15.91 -9.58
N LEU A 126 3.29 15.18 -8.47
CA LEU A 126 2.18 14.28 -8.24
C LEU A 126 0.84 15.03 -8.10
N LEU A 127 0.83 16.18 -7.42
CA LEU A 127 -0.37 17.04 -7.35
C LEU A 127 -0.73 17.61 -8.73
N ALA A 128 0.25 18.01 -9.53
CA ALA A 128 0.00 18.46 -10.91
C ALA A 128 -0.59 17.35 -11.78
N LEU A 129 -0.13 16.10 -11.61
CA LEU A 129 -0.71 14.94 -12.28
C LEU A 129 -2.18 14.73 -11.88
N LEU A 130 -2.53 14.87 -10.60
CA LEU A 130 -3.92 14.77 -10.16
C LEU A 130 -4.78 15.91 -10.74
N ALA A 131 -4.25 17.13 -10.78
CA ALA A 131 -4.93 18.29 -11.36
C ALA A 131 -5.16 18.16 -12.88
N ASP A 132 -4.30 17.41 -13.58
CA ASP A 132 -4.42 17.16 -15.04
C ASP A 132 -5.40 16.02 -15.38
N ALA A 133 -5.97 15.33 -14.39
CA ALA A 133 -6.92 14.24 -14.61
C ALA A 133 -8.11 14.58 -15.53
N PRO A 134 -8.75 15.78 -15.43
CA PRO A 134 -9.83 16.16 -16.35
C PRO A 134 -9.38 16.21 -17.82
N ARG A 135 -8.15 16.67 -18.09
CA ARG A 135 -7.59 16.73 -19.44
C ARG A 135 -7.26 15.34 -19.98
N ARG A 136 -6.79 14.43 -19.12
CA ARG A 136 -6.55 13.03 -19.51
C ARG A 136 -7.84 12.29 -19.84
N GLU A 137 -8.90 12.48 -19.05
CA GLU A 137 -10.20 11.85 -19.32
C GLU A 137 -10.78 12.36 -20.65
N ALA A 138 -10.68 13.66 -20.93
CA ALA A 138 -11.14 14.25 -22.18
C ALA A 138 -10.43 13.69 -23.43
N ARG A 139 -9.20 13.16 -23.30
CA ARG A 139 -8.47 12.51 -24.40
C ARG A 139 -8.83 11.02 -24.59
N ARG A 140 -9.49 10.40 -23.61
CA ARG A 140 -9.90 8.99 -23.67
C ARG A 140 -11.30 8.80 -24.27
N ARG A 141 -12.07 9.89 -24.40
CA ARG A 141 -13.39 9.92 -25.05
C ARG A 141 -13.24 10.29 -26.52
#